data_AF-A0A6L6XP42-F1
#
_entry.id   AF-A0A6L6XP42-F1
#
_cell.length_a   1.000
_cell.length_b   1.000
_cell.length_c   1.000
_cell.angle_alpha   90.00
_cell.angle_beta   90.00
_cell.angle_gamma   90.00
#
_symmetry.space_group_name_H-M   'P 1'
#
loop_
_entity.id
_entity.type
_entity.pdbx_description
1 polymer ?
#
loop_
_entity_poly.entity_id
_entity_poly.type
_entity_poly.pdbx_seq_one_letter_code
_entity_poly.pdbx_strand_id
1 'polypeptide(L)'
;MKVTKMISRKMAGGILLGFLAVAGIVTGSQGSVTVYAAEELQGSGTAEDPYVITGSEDLWKFAEIVKASSDRNECAKVADGVTEIDTTVRGEKKDLTWNPIGDSSGSYKGVFDGNGAEITIHADRSINNNAGLFGILV
;
A
#
# COMPACT_ATOMS: atom_id res chain seq x y z
N MET A 1 16.03 20.23 9.27
CA MET A 1 16.36 19.00 8.50
C MET A 1 15.47 17.89 9.04
N LYS A 2 14.39 17.51 8.34
CA LYS A 2 13.57 16.36 8.73
C LYS A 2 14.31 15.10 8.25
N VAL A 3 14.90 14.36 9.18
CA VAL A 3 15.51 13.06 8.88
C VAL A 3 14.38 12.04 8.88
N THR A 4 13.85 11.73 7.70
CA THR A 4 12.90 10.61 7.53
C THR A 4 13.72 9.33 7.53
N LYS A 5 13.69 8.59 8.63
CA LYS A 5 14.30 7.25 8.73
C LYS A 5 13.51 6.30 7.82
N MET A 6 14.10 5.95 6.68
CA MET A 6 13.54 4.99 5.73
C MET A 6 13.94 3.57 6.14
N ILE A 7 12.93 2.70 6.25
CA ILE A 7 13.05 1.27 6.53
C ILE A 7 13.51 0.58 5.24
N SER A 8 14.76 0.13 5.20
CA SER A 8 15.29 -0.68 4.11
C SER A 8 14.95 -2.14 4.38
N ARG A 9 14.15 -2.77 3.52
CA ARG A 9 13.90 -4.21 3.57
C ARG A 9 15.08 -4.93 2.94
N LYS A 10 15.79 -5.74 3.74
CA LYS A 10 16.80 -6.67 3.22
C LYS A 10 16.04 -7.87 2.63
N MET A 11 15.88 -7.91 1.31
CA MET A 11 15.15 -9.00 0.64
C MET A 11 16.08 -10.21 0.47
N ALA A 12 15.74 -11.32 1.12
CA ALA A 12 16.40 -12.60 0.92
C ALA A 12 15.67 -13.38 -0.20
N GLY A 13 16.36 -13.64 -1.31
CA GLY A 13 16.07 -14.73 -2.24
C GLY A 13 14.66 -14.77 -2.85
N GLY A 14 14.40 -13.96 -3.86
CA GLY A 14 13.24 -14.08 -4.74
C GLY A 14 13.21 -12.90 -5.70
N ILE A 15 13.19 -13.17 -7.00
CA ILE A 15 13.20 -12.14 -8.04
C ILE A 15 11.90 -11.32 -7.90
N LEU A 16 12.00 -10.11 -7.33
CA LEU A 16 10.91 -9.13 -7.30
C LEU A 16 11.03 -8.27 -8.57
N LEU A 17 10.11 -8.45 -9.52
CA LEU A 17 9.96 -7.58 -10.69
C LEU A 17 9.11 -6.34 -10.35
N GLY A 18 9.47 -5.61 -9.30
CA GLY A 18 8.93 -4.27 -9.05
C GLY A 18 9.68 -3.24 -9.89
N PHE A 19 8.97 -2.32 -10.55
CA PHE A 19 9.63 -1.22 -11.26
C PHE A 19 10.26 -0.24 -10.26
N LEU A 20 11.52 0.11 -10.51
CA LEU A 20 12.31 1.00 -9.65
C LEU A 20 12.09 2.45 -10.10
N ALA A 21 11.18 3.19 -9.47
CA ALA A 21 11.04 4.62 -9.72
C ALA A 21 12.14 5.40 -8.97
N VAL A 22 13.01 6.10 -9.72
CA VAL A 22 14.08 6.94 -9.15
C VAL A 22 13.52 8.33 -8.83
N ALA A 23 13.37 8.65 -7.54
CA ALA A 23 12.77 9.92 -7.10
C ALA A 23 13.76 11.10 -6.98
N GLY A 24 15.06 10.92 -7.30
CA GLY A 24 16.01 12.03 -7.36
C GLY A 24 17.48 11.60 -7.44
N ILE A 25 18.29 12.38 -8.18
CA ILE A 25 19.75 12.27 -8.21
C ILE A 25 20.37 13.39 -7.37
N VAL A 26 21.20 13.06 -6.38
CA VAL A 26 22.10 14.02 -5.74
C VAL A 26 23.49 13.78 -6.31
N THR A 27 23.91 14.63 -7.25
CA THR A 27 25.25 14.59 -7.85
C THR A 27 26.27 15.23 -6.91
N GLY A 28 26.92 14.42 -6.06
CA GLY A 28 28.18 14.77 -5.41
C GLY A 28 29.35 14.20 -6.21
N SER A 29 30.40 15.00 -6.45
CA SER A 29 31.42 14.69 -7.47
C SER A 29 32.35 13.49 -7.21
N GLN A 30 32.29 12.82 -6.05
CA GLN A 30 33.01 11.58 -5.78
C GLN A 30 32.30 10.89 -4.59
N GLY A 31 31.26 10.09 -4.81
CA GLY A 31 30.57 9.44 -3.68
C GLY A 31 29.30 8.71 -4.09
N SER A 32 29.11 7.52 -3.49
CA SER A 32 27.96 6.63 -3.63
C SER A 32 26.64 7.35 -3.92
N VAL A 33 26.01 7.02 -5.05
CA VAL A 33 24.64 7.43 -5.36
C VAL A 33 23.69 6.61 -4.47
N THR A 34 23.08 7.23 -3.47
CA THR A 34 21.93 6.64 -2.79
C THR A 34 20.70 6.88 -3.66
N VAL A 35 20.31 5.88 -4.44
CA VAL A 35 19.02 5.88 -5.14
C VAL A 35 17.93 5.53 -4.13
N TYR A 36 17.01 6.45 -3.89
CA TYR A 36 15.79 6.16 -3.16
C TYR A 36 14.80 5.53 -4.14
N ALA A 37 14.61 4.22 -4.05
CA ALA A 37 13.56 3.52 -4.78
C ALA A 37 12.24 3.70 -4.01
N ALA A 38 11.26 4.33 -4.63
CA ALA A 38 9.87 4.11 -4.24
C ALA A 38 9.44 2.80 -4.90
N GLU A 39 9.17 1.76 -4.12
CA GLU A 39 8.53 0.56 -4.66
C GLU A 39 7.08 0.92 -5.01
N GLU A 40 6.83 1.07 -6.30
CA GLU A 40 5.48 1.15 -6.86
C GLU A 40 4.80 -0.23 -6.76
N LEU A 41 3.48 -0.23 -6.61
CA LEU A 41 2.70 -1.48 -6.67
C LEU A 41 2.83 -2.08 -8.07
N GLN A 42 2.92 -3.40 -8.16
CA GLN A 42 2.83 -4.10 -9.44
C GLN A 42 1.39 -4.02 -9.96
N GLY A 43 1.22 -3.88 -11.28
CA GLY A 43 -0.07 -3.62 -11.93
C GLY A 43 -0.34 -2.12 -12.11
N SER A 44 -1.30 -1.78 -12.97
CA SER A 44 -1.70 -0.39 -13.26
C SER A 44 -2.97 0.05 -12.52
N GLY A 45 -3.64 -0.87 -11.82
CA GLY A 45 -4.84 -0.59 -11.05
C GLY A 45 -6.13 -0.61 -11.87
N THR A 46 -6.11 -1.15 -13.09
CA THR A 46 -7.32 -1.38 -13.88
C THR A 46 -7.93 -2.74 -13.56
N ALA A 47 -9.15 -3.02 -14.03
CA ALA A 47 -9.79 -4.31 -13.82
C ALA A 47 -9.01 -5.46 -14.51
N GLU A 48 -8.41 -5.19 -15.67
CA GLU A 48 -7.61 -6.15 -16.43
C GLU A 48 -6.18 -6.31 -15.89
N ASP A 49 -5.68 -5.30 -15.19
CA ASP A 49 -4.33 -5.25 -14.61
C ASP A 49 -4.36 -4.61 -13.20
N PRO A 50 -4.94 -5.31 -12.21
CA PRO A 50 -5.13 -4.77 -10.87
C PRO A 50 -3.80 -4.65 -10.13
N TYR A 51 -3.75 -3.75 -9.16
CA TYR A 51 -2.60 -3.69 -8.26
C TYR A 51 -2.46 -4.99 -7.45
N VAL A 52 -1.24 -5.53 -7.39
CA VAL A 52 -0.94 -6.77 -6.68
C VAL A 52 -0.54 -6.47 -5.23
N ILE A 53 -1.32 -6.99 -4.29
CA ILE A 53 -1.10 -6.80 -2.85
C ILE A 53 -0.38 -8.04 -2.29
N THR A 54 0.87 -7.89 -1.87
CA THR A 54 1.66 -8.99 -1.30
C THR A 54 1.79 -8.94 0.23
N GLY A 55 1.35 -7.84 0.84
CA GLY A 55 1.40 -7.67 2.29
C GLY A 55 0.89 -6.31 2.76
N SER A 56 1.12 -6.01 4.04
CA SER A 56 0.52 -4.85 4.70
C SER A 56 0.96 -3.51 4.11
N GLU A 57 2.23 -3.40 3.72
CA GLU A 57 2.76 -2.17 3.12
C GLU A 57 2.10 -1.86 1.77
N ASP A 58 1.84 -2.89 0.97
CA ASP A 58 1.15 -2.72 -0.31
C ASP A 58 -0.30 -2.30 -0.11
N LEU A 59 -0.98 -2.91 0.88
CA LEU A 59 -2.36 -2.56 1.21
C LEU A 59 -2.47 -1.11 1.72
N TRP A 60 -1.52 -0.67 2.54
CA TRP A 60 -1.41 0.73 2.95
C TRP A 60 -1.20 1.69 1.76
N LYS A 61 -0.29 1.34 0.85
CA LYS A 61 -0.05 2.12 -0.37
C LYS A 61 -1.29 2.17 -1.26
N PHE A 62 -2.00 1.06 -1.42
CA PHE A 62 -3.22 0.98 -2.21
C PHE A 62 -4.30 1.93 -1.66
N ALA A 63 -4.51 1.97 -0.34
CA ALA A 63 -5.43 2.91 0.28
C ALA A 63 -5.05 4.38 0.01
N GLU A 64 -3.74 4.70 0.03
CA GLU A 64 -3.23 6.03 -0.31
C GLU A 64 -3.48 6.38 -1.79
N ILE A 65 -3.27 5.44 -2.71
CA ILE A 65 -3.54 5.60 -4.14
C ILE A 65 -5.02 5.88 -4.38
N VAL A 66 -5.92 5.05 -3.82
CA VAL A 66 -7.39 5.25 -3.93
C VAL A 66 -7.83 6.60 -3.37
N LYS A 67 -7.18 7.09 -2.31
CA LYS A 67 -7.49 8.41 -1.74
C LYS A 67 -7.01 9.55 -2.63
N ALA A 68 -5.89 9.37 -3.32
CA ALA A 68 -5.33 10.38 -4.22
C ALA A 68 -6.02 10.41 -5.60
N SER A 69 -6.67 9.31 -5.98
CA SER A 69 -7.41 9.21 -7.23
C SER A 69 -8.63 10.13 -7.30
N SER A 70 -8.86 10.72 -8.46
CA SER A 70 -10.00 11.59 -8.71
C SER A 70 -11.32 10.83 -8.82
N ASP A 71 -11.30 9.60 -9.34
CA ASP A 71 -12.49 8.77 -9.52
C ASP A 71 -12.60 7.60 -8.53
N ARG A 72 -11.49 7.25 -7.86
CA ARG A 72 -11.36 6.23 -6.80
C ARG A 72 -11.77 4.84 -7.29
N ASN A 73 -11.45 4.51 -8.55
CA ASN A 73 -11.85 3.28 -9.22
C ASN A 73 -10.76 2.19 -9.26
N GLU A 74 -9.68 2.34 -8.50
CA GLU A 74 -8.51 1.47 -8.62
C GLU A 74 -8.83 0.05 -8.20
N CYS A 75 -8.43 -0.91 -9.02
CA CYS A 75 -8.60 -2.32 -8.76
C CYS A 75 -7.35 -2.90 -8.11
N ALA A 76 -7.54 -3.83 -7.18
CA ALA A 76 -6.45 -4.57 -6.55
C ALA A 76 -6.82 -6.03 -6.34
N LYS A 77 -5.81 -6.90 -6.35
CA LYS A 77 -5.94 -8.30 -6.01
C LYS A 77 -4.84 -8.70 -5.02
N VAL A 78 -5.21 -9.42 -3.97
CA VAL A 78 -4.23 -10.08 -3.09
C VAL A 78 -3.53 -11.20 -3.86
N ALA A 79 -2.20 -11.18 -3.85
CA ALA A 79 -1.38 -12.10 -4.64
C ALA A 79 -1.67 -13.56 -4.30
N ASP A 80 -1.54 -14.45 -5.30
CA ASP A 80 -1.73 -15.88 -5.08
C ASP A 80 -0.74 -16.41 -4.04
N GLY A 81 -1.25 -17.23 -3.10
CA GLY A 81 -0.46 -17.80 -2.00
C GLY A 81 -0.30 -16.89 -0.79
N VAL A 82 -0.77 -15.64 -0.82
CA VAL A 82 -0.90 -14.81 0.39
C VAL A 82 -2.15 -15.23 1.15
N THR A 83 -1.97 -15.69 2.38
CA THR A 83 -3.08 -16.17 3.22
C THR A 83 -3.47 -15.20 4.32
N GLU A 84 -2.56 -14.28 4.70
CA GLU A 84 -2.78 -13.33 5.78
C GLU A 84 -2.08 -12.00 5.48
N ILE A 85 -2.75 -10.89 5.81
CA ILE A 85 -2.19 -9.54 5.81
C ILE A 85 -2.56 -8.87 7.14
N ASP A 86 -1.55 -8.52 7.93
CA ASP A 86 -1.73 -7.76 9.18
C ASP A 86 -1.31 -6.30 8.98
N THR A 87 -2.29 -5.37 8.92
CA THR A 87 -2.01 -3.94 8.75
C THR A 87 -1.60 -3.24 10.04
N THR A 88 -1.67 -3.92 11.19
CA THR A 88 -1.28 -3.34 12.49
C THR A 88 0.23 -3.17 12.60
N VAL A 89 0.99 -3.81 11.72
CA VAL A 89 2.44 -3.72 11.61
C VAL A 89 2.87 -3.24 10.22
N ARG A 90 3.76 -2.24 10.17
CA ARG A 90 4.43 -1.76 8.95
C ARG A 90 5.91 -1.56 9.20
N GLY A 91 6.73 -2.49 8.70
CA GLY A 91 8.16 -2.54 9.00
C GLY A 91 8.40 -2.75 10.50
N GLU A 92 9.16 -1.84 11.13
CA GLU A 92 9.41 -1.87 12.58
C GLU A 92 8.31 -1.21 13.42
N LYS A 93 7.33 -0.53 12.79
CA LYS A 93 6.23 0.15 13.50
C LYS A 93 5.09 -0.81 13.75
N LYS A 94 4.56 -0.78 14.97
CA LYS A 94 3.42 -1.59 15.44
C LYS A 94 2.25 -0.70 15.88
N ASP A 95 1.11 -1.33 16.14
CA ASP A 95 -0.10 -0.70 16.68
C ASP A 95 -0.67 0.42 15.79
N LEU A 96 -0.54 0.28 14.47
CA LEU A 96 -0.99 1.28 13.51
C LEU A 96 -2.51 1.28 13.35
N THR A 97 -3.14 2.44 13.53
CA THR A 97 -4.57 2.63 13.28
C THR A 97 -4.86 2.69 11.78
N TRP A 98 -5.68 1.77 11.27
CA TRP A 98 -6.05 1.65 9.86
C TRP A 98 -6.87 2.84 9.35
N ASN A 99 -6.58 3.27 8.11
CA ASN A 99 -7.42 4.19 7.35
C ASN A 99 -8.17 3.43 6.25
N PRO A 100 -9.50 3.32 6.34
CA PRO A 100 -10.32 2.60 5.39
C PRO A 100 -10.17 3.10 3.96
N ILE A 101 -10.30 2.15 3.03
CA ILE A 101 -10.39 2.43 1.60
C ILE A 101 -11.77 3.00 1.32
N GLY A 102 -11.81 4.21 0.77
CA GLY A 102 -13.03 5.03 0.67
C GLY A 102 -13.41 5.68 2.01
N ASP A 103 -13.90 6.90 1.97
CA ASP A 103 -14.22 7.70 3.16
C ASP A 103 -15.30 8.76 2.85
N SER A 104 -15.62 9.61 3.82
CA SER A 104 -16.63 10.67 3.64
C SER A 104 -16.27 11.70 2.56
N SER A 105 -15.01 11.76 2.10
CA SER A 105 -14.62 12.60 0.95
C SER A 105 -14.88 11.92 -0.40
N GLY A 106 -15.26 10.64 -0.40
CA GLY A 106 -15.68 9.91 -1.60
C GLY A 106 -15.67 8.39 -1.41
N SER A 107 -16.60 7.73 -2.08
CA SER A 107 -16.69 6.27 -2.06
C SER A 107 -15.60 5.63 -2.90
N TYR A 108 -15.13 4.46 -2.49
CA TYR A 108 -14.35 3.56 -3.33
C TYR A 108 -15.28 2.88 -4.35
N LYS A 109 -14.83 2.79 -5.61
CA LYS A 109 -15.61 2.29 -6.75
C LYS A 109 -14.91 1.18 -7.53
N GLY A 110 -13.69 0.83 -7.15
CA GLY A 110 -12.91 -0.21 -7.80
C GLY A 110 -13.28 -1.61 -7.32
N VAL A 111 -12.59 -2.60 -7.86
CA VAL A 111 -12.71 -4.01 -7.44
C VAL A 111 -11.53 -4.38 -6.57
N PHE A 112 -11.81 -4.88 -5.37
CA PHE A 112 -10.80 -5.48 -4.50
C PHE A 112 -11.06 -6.99 -4.39
N ASP A 113 -10.17 -7.78 -4.98
CA ASP A 113 -10.18 -9.24 -4.84
C ASP A 113 -9.26 -9.66 -3.69
N GLY A 114 -9.86 -10.05 -2.57
CA GLY A 114 -9.12 -10.51 -1.39
C GLY A 114 -8.45 -11.88 -1.57
N ASN A 115 -8.76 -12.61 -2.65
CA ASN A 115 -8.18 -13.91 -2.99
C ASN A 115 -8.18 -14.94 -1.84
N GLY A 116 -9.19 -14.86 -0.96
CA GLY A 116 -9.33 -15.73 0.22
C GLY A 116 -8.39 -15.45 1.39
N ALA A 117 -7.59 -14.38 1.36
CA ALA A 117 -6.70 -14.01 2.46
C ALA A 117 -7.47 -13.41 3.65
N GLU A 118 -6.99 -13.70 4.86
CA GLU A 118 -7.42 -12.99 6.06
C GLU A 118 -6.71 -11.63 6.15
N ILE A 119 -7.47 -10.56 6.41
CA ILE A 119 -6.91 -9.21 6.55
C ILE A 119 -7.26 -8.67 7.93
N THR A 120 -6.23 -8.50 8.75
CA THR A 120 -6.34 -7.95 10.11
C THR A 120 -6.07 -6.45 10.09
N ILE A 121 -7.01 -5.68 10.63
CA ILE A 121 -6.90 -4.22 10.79
C ILE A 121 -7.06 -3.82 12.24
N HIS A 122 -6.36 -2.77 12.66
CA HIS A 122 -6.63 -2.10 13.93
C HIS A 122 -7.46 -0.84 13.67
N ALA A 123 -8.76 -0.93 13.92
CA ALA A 123 -9.69 0.16 13.73
C ALA A 123 -10.00 0.84 15.08
N ASP A 124 -9.14 1.77 15.49
CA ASP A 124 -9.38 2.62 16.66
C ASP A 124 -10.17 3.88 16.24
N ARG A 125 -11.50 3.75 16.20
CA ARG A 125 -12.43 4.80 15.76
C ARG A 125 -13.70 4.79 16.61
N SER A 126 -14.32 5.96 16.77
CA SER A 126 -15.63 6.03 17.43
C SER A 126 -16.71 5.27 16.65
N ILE A 127 -17.70 4.75 17.38
CA ILE A 127 -18.86 4.02 16.84
C ILE A 127 -19.51 4.85 15.71
N ASN A 128 -19.81 4.19 14.58
CA ASN A 128 -20.40 4.75 13.33
C ASN A 128 -19.46 5.48 12.34
N ASN A 129 -18.13 5.46 12.52
CA ASN A 129 -17.19 6.15 11.62
C ASN A 129 -16.50 5.25 10.57
N ASN A 130 -17.27 4.35 9.94
CA ASN A 130 -16.79 3.55 8.81
C ASN A 130 -15.50 2.77 9.16
N ALA A 131 -15.53 2.01 10.25
CA ALA A 131 -14.35 1.39 10.88
C ALA A 131 -13.91 0.03 10.26
N GLY A 132 -14.26 -0.22 9.00
CA GLY A 132 -13.91 -1.45 8.29
C GLY A 132 -12.62 -1.34 7.47
N LEU A 133 -12.28 -2.42 6.77
CA LEU A 133 -11.23 -2.39 5.73
C LEU A 133 -11.59 -1.34 4.67
N PHE A 134 -12.86 -1.33 4.30
CA PHE A 134 -13.48 -0.29 3.47
C PHE A 134 -14.32 0.63 4.33
N GLY A 135 -14.29 1.92 3.99
CA GLY A 135 -15.08 2.92 4.68
C GLY A 135 -16.44 3.12 4.00
N ILE A 136 -16.42 3.61 2.76
CA ILE A 136 -17.62 3.81 1.93
C ILE A 136 -17.37 3.18 0.56
N LEU A 137 -18.33 2.36 0.11
CA LEU A 137 -18.33 1.65 -1.18
C LEU A 137 -19.55 2.10 -2.01
N VAL A 138 -19.48 1.95 -3.33
CA VAL A 138 -20.58 2.17 -4.29
C VAL A 138 -20.75 0.94 -5.18
#